data_AF-A0A1H6ERU3-F1
#
_entry.id   AF-A0A1H6ERU3-F1
#
_cell.length_a   1.000
_cell.length_b   1.000
_cell.length_c   1.000
_cell.angle_alpha   90.00
_cell.angle_beta   90.00
_cell.angle_gamma   90.00
#
_symmetry.space_group_name_H-M   'P 1'
#
loop_
_entity.id
_entity.type
_entity.pdbx_description
1 polymer ?
#
loop_
_entity_poly.entity_id
_entity_poly.type
_entity_poly.pdbx_seq_one_letter_code
_entity_poly.pdbx_strand_id
1 'polypeptide(L)'
;MPLESASSESDLVGRQLEVLRSTYPAWKICFRHDEPGTARWTAVLRRPITAQMTAAGLRQRIDGPDAITLAGALAHQAALLHTRRAGAWPA
;
A
#
# COMPACT_ATOMS: atom_id res chain seq x y z
N MET A 1 -10.36 -12.20 -32.99
CA MET A 1 -9.95 -11.00 -32.24
C MET A 1 -10.92 -10.78 -31.09
N PRO A 2 -10.55 -11.02 -29.83
CA PRO A 2 -11.29 -10.47 -28.69
C PRO A 2 -10.38 -9.54 -27.85
N LEU A 3 -10.79 -8.28 -27.70
CA LEU A 3 -10.08 -7.21 -26.97
C LEU A 3 -10.99 -6.55 -25.91
N GLU A 4 -11.95 -7.29 -25.35
CA GLU A 4 -12.92 -6.75 -24.38
C GLU A 4 -12.58 -7.04 -22.91
N SER A 5 -11.55 -7.85 -22.62
CA SER A 5 -11.24 -8.25 -21.23
C SER A 5 -10.40 -7.23 -20.44
N ALA A 6 -9.79 -6.23 -21.09
CA ALA A 6 -8.86 -5.31 -20.43
C ALA A 6 -9.55 -4.20 -19.61
N SER A 7 -10.78 -3.82 -19.98
CA SER A 7 -11.53 -2.76 -19.30
C SER A 7 -11.95 -3.18 -17.90
N SER A 8 -12.50 -4.38 -17.73
CA SER A 8 -13.01 -4.87 -16.44
C SER A 8 -11.95 -5.03 -15.35
N GLU A 9 -10.73 -5.44 -15.73
CA GLU A 9 -9.63 -5.60 -14.76
C GLU A 9 -9.12 -4.23 -14.28
N SER A 10 -9.01 -3.26 -15.19
CA SER A 10 -8.59 -1.89 -14.85
C SER A 10 -9.62 -1.19 -13.94
N ASP A 11 -10.92 -1.40 -14.17
CA ASP A 11 -12.00 -0.88 -13.32
C ASP A 11 -11.97 -1.49 -11.91
N LEU A 12 -11.71 -2.80 -11.80
CA LEU A 12 -11.58 -3.48 -10.51
C LEU A 12 -10.37 -2.95 -9.72
N VAL A 13 -9.21 -2.83 -10.39
CA VAL A 13 -7.98 -2.30 -9.80
C VAL A 13 -8.20 -0.86 -9.35
N GLY A 14 -8.87 -0.02 -10.16
CA GLY A 14 -9.22 1.35 -9.80
C GLY A 14 -10.03 1.43 -8.50
N ARG A 15 -11.07 0.59 -8.36
CA ARG A 15 -11.89 0.51 -7.13
C ARG A 15 -11.09 0.02 -5.93
N GLN A 16 -10.27 -1.02 -6.09
CA GLN A 16 -9.40 -1.53 -5.02
C GLN A 16 -8.42 -0.46 -4.53
N LEU A 17 -7.85 0.30 -5.47
CA LEU A 17 -6.91 1.37 -5.16
C LEU A 17 -7.58 2.53 -4.43
N GLU A 18 -8.82 2.87 -4.79
CA GLU A 18 -9.63 3.86 -4.09
C GLU A 18 -9.94 3.42 -2.64
N VAL A 19 -10.40 2.19 -2.46
CA VAL A 19 -10.67 1.61 -1.13
C VAL A 19 -9.40 1.63 -0.27
N LEU A 20 -8.26 1.19 -0.81
CA LEU A 20 -7.02 1.19 -0.06
C LEU A 20 -6.53 2.60 0.30
N ARG A 21 -6.68 3.57 -0.61
CA ARG A 21 -6.34 4.98 -0.33
C ARG A 21 -7.25 5.60 0.71
N SER A 22 -8.53 5.23 0.73
CA SER A 22 -9.50 5.66 1.74
C SER A 22 -9.19 5.06 3.11
N THR A 23 -8.86 3.76 3.16
CA THR A 23 -8.50 3.06 4.40
C THR A 23 -7.15 3.51 4.97
N TYR A 24 -6.18 3.80 4.09
CA TYR A 24 -4.81 4.13 4.46
C TYR A 24 -4.35 5.48 3.90
N PRO A 25 -4.94 6.62 4.36
CA PRO A 25 -4.65 7.94 3.80
C PRO A 25 -3.20 8.41 4.03
N ALA A 26 -2.49 7.79 4.97
CA ALA A 26 -1.07 8.02 5.22
C ALA A 26 -0.16 7.43 4.13
N TRP A 27 -0.67 6.52 3.31
CA TRP A 27 0.06 5.81 2.27
C TRP A 27 -0.41 6.26 0.88
N LYS A 28 0.54 6.60 0.02
CA LYS A 28 0.32 6.85 -1.40
C LYS A 28 0.43 5.52 -2.13
N ILE A 29 -0.71 4.96 -2.49
CA ILE A 29 -0.80 3.67 -3.19
C ILE A 29 -0.93 3.94 -4.68
N CYS A 30 -0.06 3.31 -5.45
CA CYS A 30 0.05 3.41 -6.89
C CYS A 30 0.04 2.01 -7.50
N PHE A 31 -0.61 1.89 -8.63
CA PHE A 31 -0.59 0.69 -9.46
C PHE A 31 0.05 1.04 -10.80
N ARG A 32 0.99 0.21 -11.24
CA ARG A 32 1.66 0.37 -12.53
C ARG A 32 1.65 -0.96 -13.27
N HIS A 33 1.29 -0.91 -14.54
CA HIS A 33 1.62 -1.93 -15.53
C HIS A 33 2.96 -1.55 -16.17
N ASP A 34 4.05 -2.24 -15.82
CA ASP A 34 5.39 -1.96 -16.39
C ASP A 34 5.60 -2.67 -17.73
N GLU A 35 5.08 -3.88 -17.89
CA GLU A 35 5.16 -4.71 -19.10
C GLU A 35 3.81 -5.40 -19.36
N PRO A 36 3.52 -5.86 -20.59
CA PRO A 36 2.32 -6.64 -20.85
C PRO A 36 2.33 -7.92 -19.98
N GLY A 37 1.57 -7.89 -18.89
CA GLY A 37 1.45 -8.97 -17.90
C GLY A 37 2.10 -8.71 -16.54
N THR A 38 2.89 -7.64 -16.38
CA THR A 38 3.54 -7.33 -15.09
C THR A 38 2.85 -6.17 -14.40
N ALA A 39 1.83 -6.51 -13.62
CA ALA A 39 1.15 -5.61 -12.70
C ALA A 39 1.96 -5.49 -11.40
N ARG A 40 2.33 -4.25 -11.02
CA ARG A 40 3.05 -3.99 -9.78
C ARG A 40 2.32 -2.95 -8.94
N TRP A 41 1.92 -3.39 -7.76
CA TRP A 41 1.37 -2.52 -6.73
C TRP A 41 2.51 -1.93 -5.90
N THR A 42 2.44 -0.64 -5.62
CA THR A 42 3.40 0.04 -4.75
C THR A 42 2.69 0.98 -3.79
N ALA A 43 3.08 0.94 -2.52
CA ALA A 43 2.64 1.86 -1.50
C ALA A 43 3.83 2.64 -0.95
N VAL A 44 3.73 3.96 -0.92
CA VAL A 44 4.76 4.85 -0.37
C VAL A 44 4.18 5.66 0.76
N LEU A 45 4.78 5.62 1.94
CA LEU A 45 4.34 6.43 3.07
C LEU A 45 4.53 7.91 2.72
N ARG A 46 3.45 8.70 2.85
CA ARG A 46 3.47 10.15 2.58
C ARG A 46 4.28 10.92 3.62
N ARG A 47 4.36 10.40 4.83
CA ARG A 47 5.15 10.99 5.91
C ARG A 47 6.59 10.49 5.83
N PRO A 48 7.58 11.33 6.14
CA PRO A 48 8.94 10.87 6.32
C PRO A 48 8.97 9.85 7.46
N ILE A 49 9.53 8.66 7.20
CA ILE A 49 9.84 7.71 8.27
C ILE A 49 11.06 8.22 9.04
N THR A 50 11.00 8.20 10.37
CA THR A 50 12.17 8.51 11.20
C THR A 50 13.05 7.27 11.34
N ALA A 51 14.33 7.46 11.69
CA ALA A 51 15.24 6.34 11.93
C ALA A 51 14.69 5.34 12.97
N GLN A 52 13.94 5.82 13.96
CA GLN A 52 13.31 4.99 14.98
C GLN A 52 12.17 4.12 14.41
N MET A 53 11.47 4.59 13.38
CA MET A 53 10.45 3.80 12.67
C MET A 53 11.11 2.76 11.77
N THR A 54 12.19 3.12 11.08
CA THR A 54 12.99 2.15 10.30
C THR A 54 13.56 1.05 11.17
N ALA A 55 14.11 1.39 12.34
CA ALA A 55 14.63 0.43 13.32
C ALA A 55 13.53 -0.50 13.87
N ALA A 56 12.27 -0.04 13.87
CA ALA A 56 11.11 -0.87 14.22
C ALA A 56 10.61 -1.76 13.07
N GLY A 57 11.29 -1.75 11.91
CA GLY A 57 10.92 -2.53 10.73
C GLY A 57 9.95 -1.82 9.78
N LEU A 58 9.67 -0.52 10.00
CA LEU A 58 8.83 0.23 9.08
C LEU A 58 9.60 0.55 7.79
N ARG A 59 8.98 0.28 6.65
CA ARG A 59 9.52 0.62 5.33
C ARG A 59 8.75 1.79 4.76
N GLN A 60 9.46 2.72 4.15
CA GLN A 60 8.84 3.86 3.49
C GLN A 60 8.11 3.45 2.22
N ARG A 61 8.61 2.40 1.56
CA ARG A 61 8.05 1.86 0.33
C ARG A 61 7.81 0.37 0.51
N ILE A 62 6.61 -0.06 0.12
CA ILE A 62 6.24 -1.47 -0.04
C ILE A 62 5.90 -1.69 -1.51
N ASP A 63 6.40 -2.76 -2.09
CA ASP A 63 5.96 -3.30 -3.35
C ASP A 63 5.23 -4.64 -3.14
N GLY A 64 4.29 -4.94 -4.02
CA GLY A 64 3.54 -6.19 -4.00
C GLY A 64 3.10 -6.61 -5.40
N PRO A 65 2.98 -7.93 -5.66
CA PRO A 65 2.42 -8.43 -6.91
C PRO A 65 0.91 -8.15 -7.01
N ASP A 66 0.20 -8.14 -5.87
CA ASP A 66 -1.26 -8.03 -5.82
C ASP A 66 -1.73 -7.06 -4.72
N ALA A 67 -2.96 -6.58 -4.87
CA ALA A 67 -3.62 -5.71 -3.89
C ALA A 67 -3.70 -6.36 -2.50
N ILE A 68 -3.94 -7.67 -2.42
CA ILE A 68 -4.05 -8.42 -1.15
C ILE A 68 -2.71 -8.46 -0.42
N THR A 69 -1.64 -8.83 -1.14
CA THR A 69 -0.28 -8.85 -0.58
C THR A 69 0.15 -7.46 -0.11
N LEU A 70 -0.16 -6.42 -0.89
CA LEU A 70 0.09 -5.04 -0.51
C LEU A 70 -0.72 -4.64 0.73
N ALA A 71 -2.00 -5.01 0.79
CA ALA A 71 -2.89 -4.71 1.91
C ALA A 71 -2.42 -5.37 3.21
N GLY A 72 -1.96 -6.62 3.16
CA GLY A 72 -1.40 -7.32 4.32
C GLY A 72 -0.14 -6.64 4.85
N ALA A 73 0.78 -6.27 3.95
CA ALA A 73 1.99 -5.53 4.32
C ALA A 73 1.66 -4.13 4.88
N LEU A 74 0.71 -3.41 4.27
CA LEU A 74 0.20 -2.13 4.74
C LEU A 74 -0.44 -2.24 6.13
N ALA A 75 -1.29 -3.24 6.35
CA ALA A 75 -1.93 -3.49 7.63
C ALA A 75 -0.88 -3.77 8.72
N HIS A 76 0.15 -4.56 8.42
CA HIS A 76 1.25 -4.81 9.34
C HIS A 76 2.00 -3.52 9.70
N GLN A 77 2.33 -2.68 8.70
CA GLN A 77 3.00 -1.40 8.96
C GLN A 77 2.10 -0.38 9.66
N ALA A 78 0.80 -0.36 9.36
CA ALA A 78 -0.18 0.47 10.06
C ALA A 78 -0.30 0.04 11.54
N ALA A 79 -0.27 -1.26 11.83
CA ALA A 79 -0.22 -1.77 13.19
C ALA A 79 1.05 -1.31 13.92
N LEU A 80 2.23 -1.40 13.29
CA LEU A 80 3.49 -0.90 13.86
C LEU A 80 3.44 0.62 14.15
N LEU A 81 2.86 1.40 13.23
CA LEU A 81 2.62 2.84 13.41
C LEU A 81 1.70 3.10 14.62
N HIS A 82 0.60 2.34 14.71
CA HIS A 82 -0.40 2.52 15.76
C HIS A 82 0.14 2.13 17.14
N THR A 83 0.84 1.00 17.26
CA THR A 83 1.48 0.55 18.49
C THR A 83 2.47 1.59 19.03
N ARG A 84 3.24 2.24 18.15
CA ARG A 84 4.15 3.33 18.55
C ARG A 84 3.40 4.61 18.96
N ARG A 85 2.29 4.94 18.31
CA ARG A 85 1.45 6.08 18.68
C ARG A 85 0.79 5.85 20.04
N ALA A 86 0.34 4.63 20.33
CA ALA A 86 -0.27 4.26 21.60
C ALA A 86 0.75 4.19 22.75
N GLY A 87 2.00 3.79 22.47
CA GLY A 87 3.08 3.74 23.46
C GLY A 87 3.73 5.09 23.82
N ALA A 88 3.30 6.19 23.19
CA ALA A 88 3.82 7.54 23.45
C ALA A 88 2.97 8.32 24.48
N TRP A 89 2.17 7.63 25.29
CA TRP A 89 1.46 8.24 26.42
C TRP A 89 2.25 8.02 27.72
N PRO A 90 2.83 9.05 28.34
CA PRO A 90 3.26 8.96 29.73
C PRO A 90 1.99 9.09 30.59
N ALA A 91 1.65 8.02 31.31
CA ALA A 91 0.86 8.13 32.53
C ALA A 91 1.80 7.85 33.71
#